data_AF-A0A4P7ZC77-F1
#
_entry.id   AF-A0A4P7ZC77-F1
#
_cell.length_a   1.000
_cell.length_b   1.000
_cell.length_c   1.000
_cell.angle_alpha   90.00
_cell.angle_beta   90.00
_cell.angle_gamma   90.00
#
_symmetry.space_group_name_H-M   'P 1'
#
loop_
_entity.id
_entity.type
_entity.pdbx_description
1 polymer ?
#
loop_
_entity_poly.entity_id
_entity_poly.type
_entity_poly.pdbx_seq_one_letter_code
_entity_poly.pdbx_strand_id
1 'polypeptide(L)'
;MAGKLISNFAESFVDNVIRDTVYPVPGSVVYCELTFGLCEHSGIYIGGDEIVHLDGSGYIERVSSKEFLERLKGLNTAISIYVSCEDKAPARSSMAVGRAKEMVGHKRAYNVILDNCHQFTSGCLTGNFNNTDNFLWMLKDTARREIGANSWRVWNRPPVG
;
A
#
# COMPACT_ATOMS: atom_id res chain seq x y z
N MET A 1 24.05 2.29 25.37
CA MET A 1 22.75 1.62 25.64
C MET A 1 21.72 1.80 24.52
N ALA A 2 21.78 2.86 23.70
CA ALA A 2 20.84 3.05 22.59
C ALA A 2 20.91 1.95 21.48
N GLY A 3 22.10 1.47 21.12
CA GLY A 3 22.26 0.48 20.03
C GLY A 3 21.63 -0.89 20.29
N LYS A 4 21.55 -1.32 21.57
CA LYS A 4 20.97 -2.63 21.95
C LYS A 4 19.44 -2.61 21.96
N LEU A 5 18.85 -1.45 22.25
CA LEU A 5 17.40 -1.25 22.23
C LEU A 5 16.86 -1.21 20.80
N ILE A 6 17.61 -0.58 19.88
CA ILE A 6 17.26 -0.49 18.46
C ILE A 6 17.37 -1.86 17.79
N SER A 7 18.42 -2.66 18.08
CA SER A 7 18.55 -4.02 17.53
C SER A 7 17.43 -4.93 18.02
N ASN A 8 17.12 -4.94 19.33
CA ASN A 8 16.01 -5.76 19.85
C ASN A 8 14.64 -5.32 19.29
N PHE A 9 14.42 -4.03 19.07
CA PHE A 9 13.18 -3.54 18.46
C PHE A 9 13.09 -3.95 16.99
N ALA A 10 14.16 -3.75 16.23
CA ALA A 10 14.25 -4.17 14.83
C ALA A 10 14.11 -5.69 14.69
N GLU A 11 14.78 -6.48 15.52
CA GLU A 11 14.68 -7.93 15.55
C GLU A 11 13.26 -8.39 15.96
N SER A 12 12.62 -7.77 16.96
CA SER A 12 11.24 -8.12 17.31
C SER A 12 10.21 -7.69 16.26
N PHE A 13 10.46 -6.58 15.58
CA PHE A 13 9.64 -6.12 14.46
C PHE A 13 9.80 -7.09 13.28
N VAL A 14 11.04 -7.46 12.96
CA VAL A 14 11.39 -8.45 11.94
C VAL A 14 10.82 -9.84 12.27
N ASP A 15 10.94 -10.34 13.50
CA ASP A 15 10.39 -11.64 13.93
C ASP A 15 8.86 -11.67 13.93
N ASN A 16 8.20 -10.58 14.30
CA ASN A 16 6.74 -10.46 14.20
C ASN A 16 6.26 -10.30 12.75
N VAL A 17 7.08 -9.69 11.89
CA VAL A 17 6.81 -9.49 10.45
C VAL A 17 7.06 -10.76 9.63
N ILE A 18 8.08 -11.55 9.96
CA ILE A 18 8.51 -12.73 9.19
C ILE A 18 7.56 -13.91 9.38
N ARG A 19 6.88 -14.04 10.53
CA ARG A 19 6.11 -15.25 10.87
C ARG A 19 4.74 -15.37 10.19
N ASP A 20 4.22 -14.32 9.55
CA ASP A 20 2.86 -14.31 9.02
C ASP A 20 2.72 -13.47 7.72
N THR A 21 3.70 -13.60 6.82
CA THR A 21 3.72 -12.92 5.51
C THR A 21 2.68 -13.49 4.53
N VAL A 22 2.34 -12.73 3.48
CA VAL A 22 1.37 -13.13 2.45
C VAL A 22 1.82 -12.68 1.05
N TYR A 23 1.35 -13.35 0.00
CA TYR A 23 1.44 -12.84 -1.36
C TYR A 23 0.15 -12.11 -1.73
N PRO A 24 0.21 -10.88 -2.28
CA PRO A 24 -0.99 -10.21 -2.76
C PRO A 24 -1.55 -10.94 -3.99
N VAL A 25 -2.88 -10.88 -4.12
CA VAL A 25 -3.59 -11.33 -5.31
C VAL A 25 -4.17 -10.12 -6.04
N PRO A 26 -4.34 -10.14 -7.37
CA PRO A 26 -4.89 -9.00 -8.11
C PRO A 26 -6.17 -8.45 -7.47
N GLY A 27 -6.17 -7.16 -7.18
CA GLY A 27 -7.23 -6.45 -6.48
C GLY A 27 -6.99 -6.29 -4.98
N SER A 28 -5.87 -6.77 -4.44
CA SER A 28 -5.45 -6.47 -3.07
C SER A 28 -5.10 -4.99 -2.95
N VAL A 29 -5.53 -4.37 -1.85
CA VAL A 29 -4.99 -3.07 -1.44
C VAL A 29 -3.62 -3.31 -0.83
N VAL A 30 -2.67 -2.46 -1.20
CA VAL A 30 -1.33 -2.47 -0.61
C VAL A 30 -0.99 -1.09 -0.08
N TYR A 31 -0.21 -1.05 1.00
CA TYR A 31 0.36 0.20 1.50
C TYR A 31 1.77 0.00 2.07
N CYS A 32 2.57 1.05 2.12
CA CYS A 32 3.83 1.08 2.85
C CYS A 32 3.86 2.27 3.81
N GLU A 33 4.54 2.10 4.94
CA GLU A 33 4.86 3.17 5.87
C GLU A 33 6.24 3.72 5.52
N LEU A 34 6.29 5.03 5.26
CA LEU A 34 7.47 5.80 4.94
C LEU A 34 7.93 6.53 6.21
N THR A 35 9.21 6.40 6.58
CA THR A 35 9.88 7.18 7.64
C THR A 35 9.18 7.15 9.01
N PHE A 36 9.33 6.04 9.76
CA PHE A 36 8.81 5.89 11.14
C PHE A 36 7.32 6.23 11.31
N GLY A 37 6.49 5.93 10.31
CA GLY A 37 5.04 6.19 10.35
C GLY A 37 4.64 7.65 10.11
N LEU A 38 5.57 8.51 9.68
CA LEU A 38 5.28 9.92 9.39
C LEU A 38 4.63 10.14 8.02
N CYS A 39 4.69 9.16 7.14
CA CYS A 39 4.19 9.25 5.79
C CYS A 39 3.71 7.86 5.34
N GLU A 40 2.56 7.79 4.70
CA GLU A 40 1.96 6.52 4.27
C GLU A 40 1.66 6.61 2.78
N HIS A 41 1.75 5.48 2.08
CA HIS A 41 1.45 5.43 0.65
C HIS A 41 0.71 4.17 0.29
N SER A 42 -0.30 4.28 -0.57
CA SER A 42 -1.20 3.17 -0.91
C SER A 42 -1.42 3.02 -2.41
N GLY A 43 -1.85 1.83 -2.81
CA GLY A 43 -2.21 1.50 -4.18
C GLY A 43 -2.96 0.17 -4.30
N ILE A 44 -3.22 -0.23 -5.54
CA ILE A 44 -3.89 -1.48 -5.89
C ILE A 44 -2.89 -2.39 -6.59
N TYR A 45 -2.68 -3.60 -6.05
CA TYR A 45 -1.91 -4.63 -6.73
C TYR A 45 -2.72 -5.21 -7.90
N ILE A 46 -2.17 -5.20 -9.11
CA ILE A 46 -2.88 -5.62 -10.34
C ILE A 46 -2.36 -6.94 -10.93
N GLY A 47 -1.39 -7.59 -10.27
CA GLY A 47 -0.74 -8.82 -10.72
C GLY A 47 0.65 -8.59 -11.29
N GLY A 48 1.46 -9.65 -11.39
CA GLY A 48 2.76 -9.57 -12.07
C GLY A 48 3.79 -8.64 -11.44
N ASP A 49 3.78 -8.51 -10.11
CA ASP A 49 4.58 -7.52 -9.35
C ASP A 49 4.21 -6.05 -9.63
N GLU A 50 3.09 -5.78 -10.32
CA GLU A 50 2.67 -4.42 -10.63
C GLU A 50 1.66 -3.86 -9.62
N ILE A 51 1.89 -2.61 -9.21
CA ILE A 51 1.03 -1.81 -8.35
C ILE A 51 0.64 -0.55 -9.11
N VAL A 52 -0.66 -0.24 -9.14
CA VAL A 52 -1.15 1.07 -9.60
C VAL A 52 -1.31 1.98 -8.40
N HIS A 53 -0.74 3.17 -8.47
CA HIS A 53 -0.93 4.19 -7.44
C HIS A 53 -0.96 5.60 -8.03
N LEU A 54 -1.45 6.55 -7.23
CA LEU A 54 -1.29 7.98 -7.47
C LEU A 54 0.06 8.41 -6.92
N ASP A 55 0.92 9.01 -7.75
CA ASP A 55 2.26 9.41 -7.36
C ASP A 55 2.30 10.78 -6.65
N GLY A 56 3.50 11.22 -6.26
CA GLY A 56 3.70 12.50 -5.58
C GLY A 56 3.57 13.73 -6.48
N SER A 57 3.41 13.55 -7.79
CA SER A 57 3.18 14.59 -8.79
C SER A 57 1.70 14.67 -9.24
N GLY A 58 0.85 13.78 -8.71
CA GLY A 58 -0.55 13.62 -9.07
C GLY A 58 -0.78 12.77 -10.31
N TYR A 59 0.24 12.09 -10.82
CA TYR A 59 0.20 11.17 -11.94
C TYR A 59 -0.11 9.75 -11.48
N ILE A 60 -0.96 9.05 -12.22
CA ILE A 60 -1.33 7.67 -11.89
C ILE A 60 -0.50 6.73 -12.76
N GLU A 61 0.34 5.92 -12.12
CA GLU A 61 1.32 5.07 -12.79
C GLU A 61 1.27 3.62 -12.31
N ARG A 62 1.89 2.74 -13.11
CA ARG A 62 2.18 1.35 -12.76
C ARG A 62 3.65 1.26 -12.37
N VAL A 63 3.92 0.66 -11.23
CA VAL A 63 5.28 0.44 -10.71
C VAL A 63 5.43 -0.97 -10.16
N SER A 64 6.67 -1.46 -10.13
CA SER A 64 7.02 -2.68 -9.40
C SER A 64 6.91 -2.49 -7.89
N SER A 65 6.86 -3.58 -7.13
CA SER A 65 6.93 -3.51 -5.65
C SER A 65 8.22 -2.87 -5.16
N LYS A 66 9.31 -2.99 -5.91
CA LYS A 66 10.60 -2.33 -5.65
C LYS A 66 10.48 -0.81 -5.77
N GLU A 67 10.01 -0.32 -6.92
CA GLU A 67 9.82 1.11 -7.18
C GLU A 67 8.81 1.75 -6.20
N PHE A 68 7.76 1.00 -5.81
CA PHE A 68 6.79 1.43 -4.82
C PHE A 68 7.39 1.73 -3.44
N LEU A 69 8.50 1.06 -3.08
CA LEU A 69 9.25 1.31 -1.84
C LEU A 69 10.38 2.32 -2.00
N GLU A 70 11.07 2.32 -3.14
CA GLU A 70 12.22 3.21 -3.44
C GLU A 70 11.82 4.68 -3.65
N ARG A 71 10.56 5.03 -3.37
CA ARG A 71 10.07 6.41 -3.36
C ARG A 71 10.97 7.30 -2.49
N LEU A 72 11.02 8.59 -2.80
CA LEU A 72 11.98 9.54 -2.21
C LEU A 72 13.46 9.25 -2.54
N LYS A 73 13.76 8.67 -3.71
CA LYS A 73 15.14 8.42 -4.19
C LYS A 73 15.96 7.53 -3.24
N GLY A 74 15.33 6.53 -2.62
CA GLY A 74 16.01 5.65 -1.66
C GLY A 74 16.36 6.30 -0.31
N LEU A 75 15.91 7.53 -0.05
CA LEU A 75 15.96 8.16 1.28
C LEU A 75 14.86 7.63 2.21
N ASN A 76 13.98 6.76 1.71
CA ASN A 76 12.94 6.12 2.48
C ASN A 76 13.47 4.94 3.30
N THR A 77 13.04 4.88 4.55
CA THR A 77 13.24 3.74 5.46
C THR A 77 12.06 2.75 5.38
N ALA A 78 11.29 2.73 4.30
CA ALA A 78 10.17 1.81 4.16
C ALA A 78 10.68 0.38 3.97
N ILE A 79 10.54 -0.43 5.01
CA ILE A 79 11.10 -1.80 5.04
C ILE A 79 10.13 -2.80 4.38
N SER A 80 8.83 -2.50 4.36
CA SER A 80 7.80 -3.49 4.04
C SER A 80 6.58 -2.88 3.35
N ILE A 81 5.95 -3.68 2.49
CA ILE A 81 4.62 -3.41 1.94
C ILE A 81 3.64 -4.30 2.70
N TYR A 82 2.53 -3.75 3.14
CA TYR A 82 1.43 -4.46 3.78
C TYR A 82 0.32 -4.71 2.77
N VAL A 83 -0.27 -5.90 2.85
CA VAL A 83 -1.33 -6.40 1.97
C VAL A 83 -2.63 -6.51 2.77
N SER A 84 -3.74 -6.07 2.19
CA SER A 84 -5.08 -6.24 2.76
C SER A 84 -5.46 -7.71 2.88
N CYS A 85 -5.89 -8.14 4.07
CA CYS A 85 -6.27 -9.52 4.34
C CYS A 85 -7.61 -9.64 5.06
N GLU A 86 -8.35 -10.70 4.75
CA GLU A 86 -9.41 -11.24 5.58
C GLU A 86 -8.79 -12.37 6.42
N ASP A 87 -8.57 -12.08 7.69
CA ASP A 87 -7.82 -12.87 8.67
C ASP A 87 -6.39 -13.20 8.22
N LYS A 88 -6.23 -14.30 7.49
CA LYS A 88 -4.94 -14.77 6.98
C LYS A 88 -4.83 -14.77 5.46
N ALA A 89 -5.96 -14.66 4.77
CA ALA A 89 -6.02 -14.72 3.31
C ALA A 89 -5.99 -13.30 2.72
N PRO A 90 -5.35 -13.07 1.56
CA PRO A 90 -5.38 -11.78 0.92
C PRO A 90 -6.79 -11.46 0.42
N ALA A 91 -7.31 -10.31 0.85
CA ALA A 91 -8.61 -9.78 0.44
C ALA A 91 -8.46 -9.04 -0.90
N ARG A 92 -9.48 -9.11 -1.77
CA ARG A 92 -9.40 -8.54 -3.12
C ARG A 92 -10.71 -7.97 -3.63
N SER A 93 -10.60 -7.00 -4.54
CA SER A 93 -11.68 -6.58 -5.44
C SER A 93 -11.24 -6.71 -6.89
N SER A 94 -11.89 -7.58 -7.68
CA SER A 94 -11.66 -7.66 -9.13
C SER A 94 -12.07 -6.37 -9.84
N MET A 95 -13.11 -5.69 -9.35
CA MET A 95 -13.54 -4.39 -9.89
C MET A 95 -12.47 -3.32 -9.70
N ALA A 96 -11.77 -3.33 -8.57
CA ALA A 96 -10.69 -2.39 -8.30
C ALA A 96 -9.52 -2.52 -9.28
N VAL A 97 -9.22 -3.73 -9.77
CA VAL A 97 -8.19 -3.95 -10.81
C VAL A 97 -8.55 -3.21 -12.09
N GLY A 98 -9.79 -3.35 -12.56
CA GLY A 98 -10.27 -2.69 -13.78
C GLY A 98 -10.19 -1.17 -13.66
N ARG A 99 -10.78 -0.63 -12.59
CA ARG A 99 -10.78 0.82 -12.33
C ARG A 99 -9.37 1.38 -12.16
N ALA A 100 -8.49 0.69 -11.46
CA ALA A 100 -7.10 1.12 -11.31
C ALA A 100 -6.38 1.18 -12.67
N LYS A 101 -6.55 0.15 -13.50
CA LYS A 101 -5.94 0.10 -14.85
C LYS A 101 -6.47 1.20 -15.77
N GLU A 102 -7.76 1.50 -15.73
CA GLU A 102 -8.38 2.58 -16.51
C GLU A 102 -7.84 3.97 -16.15
N MET A 103 -7.45 4.17 -14.89
CA MET A 103 -6.94 5.44 -14.41
C MET A 103 -5.46 5.69 -14.72
N VAL A 104 -4.70 4.65 -15.12
CA VAL A 104 -3.29 4.81 -15.49
C VAL A 104 -3.12 5.86 -16.60
N GLY A 105 -2.13 6.75 -16.45
CA GLY A 105 -1.87 7.83 -17.39
C GLY A 105 -2.66 9.12 -17.13
N HIS A 106 -3.65 9.08 -16.23
CA HIS A 106 -4.38 10.29 -15.84
C HIS A 106 -3.60 11.08 -14.78
N LYS A 107 -3.90 12.38 -14.71
CA LYS A 107 -3.35 13.32 -13.72
C LYS A 107 -4.47 13.99 -12.93
N ARG A 108 -4.32 14.13 -11.62
CA ARG A 108 -5.30 14.82 -10.75
C ARG A 108 -4.84 16.26 -10.44
N ALA A 109 -5.79 17.21 -10.41
CA ALA A 109 -5.54 18.62 -10.05
C ALA A 109 -5.43 18.79 -8.52
N TYR A 110 -4.63 19.76 -8.05
CA TYR A 110 -3.77 19.54 -6.87
C TYR A 110 -4.00 20.48 -5.68
N ASN A 111 -3.82 19.98 -4.43
CA ASN A 111 -3.50 20.80 -3.24
C ASN A 111 -2.69 20.08 -2.12
N VAL A 112 -2.74 18.74 -1.94
CA VAL A 112 -1.89 18.03 -0.93
C VAL A 112 -1.61 16.57 -1.37
N ILE A 113 -0.39 16.05 -1.12
CA ILE A 113 0.26 14.99 -1.93
C ILE A 113 0.13 13.55 -1.40
N LEU A 114 0.11 13.36 -0.08
CA LEU A 114 0.03 12.02 0.54
C LEU A 114 -1.42 11.58 0.72
N ASP A 115 -2.27 12.53 1.11
CA ASP A 115 -3.66 12.30 1.41
C ASP A 115 -4.45 11.69 0.24
N ASN A 116 -4.13 12.13 -0.98
CA ASN A 116 -4.87 11.74 -2.17
C ASN A 116 -4.58 10.31 -2.67
N CYS A 117 -3.50 9.66 -2.20
CA CYS A 117 -3.23 8.26 -2.59
C CYS A 117 -4.27 7.32 -1.98
N HIS A 118 -4.69 7.59 -0.74
CA HIS A 118 -5.74 6.86 -0.05
C HIS A 118 -7.09 7.09 -0.73
N GLN A 119 -7.38 8.34 -1.11
CA GLN A 119 -8.60 8.70 -1.83
C GLN A 119 -8.68 7.97 -3.18
N PHE A 120 -7.57 7.94 -3.93
CA PHE A 120 -7.48 7.18 -5.17
C PHE A 120 -7.74 5.69 -4.93
N THR A 121 -7.08 5.09 -3.95
CA THR A 121 -7.19 3.66 -3.65
C THR A 121 -8.60 3.28 -3.20
N SER A 122 -9.24 4.08 -2.34
CA SER A 122 -10.66 3.96 -1.98
C SER A 122 -11.58 4.15 -3.18
N GLY A 123 -11.24 5.06 -4.10
CA GLY A 123 -11.95 5.26 -5.35
C GLY A 123 -11.92 4.01 -6.25
N CYS A 124 -10.79 3.31 -6.30
CA CYS A 124 -10.70 2.02 -6.99
C CYS A 124 -11.62 0.96 -6.34
N LEU A 125 -11.70 0.89 -5.02
CA LEU A 125 -12.59 -0.06 -4.33
C LEU A 125 -14.08 0.26 -4.55
N THR A 126 -14.46 1.52 -4.37
CA THR A 126 -15.86 1.97 -4.32
C THR A 126 -16.43 2.37 -5.68
N GLY A 127 -15.57 2.78 -6.62
CA GLY A 127 -15.97 3.46 -7.85
C GLY A 127 -16.21 4.97 -7.69
N ASN A 128 -16.13 5.50 -6.46
CA ASN A 128 -16.28 6.92 -6.19
C ASN A 128 -14.91 7.58 -6.00
N PHE A 129 -14.33 8.16 -7.05
CA PHE A 129 -13.05 8.86 -6.97
C PHE A 129 -13.14 10.24 -6.29
N ASN A 130 -14.33 10.76 -6.00
CA ASN A 130 -14.56 12.03 -5.29
C ASN A 130 -14.79 11.83 -3.78
N ASN A 131 -14.44 10.65 -3.23
CA ASN A 131 -14.53 10.36 -1.81
C ASN A 131 -13.57 11.26 -0.98
N THR A 132 -13.62 11.17 0.34
CA THR A 132 -12.82 12.00 1.25
C THR A 132 -11.78 11.20 2.03
N ASP A 133 -11.44 9.98 1.57
CA ASP A 133 -10.57 9.04 2.29
C ASP A 133 -9.11 9.48 2.19
N ASN A 134 -8.77 10.53 2.91
CA ASN A 134 -7.46 11.18 2.85
C ASN A 134 -6.43 10.57 3.80
N PHE A 135 -6.87 9.75 4.76
CA PHE A 135 -5.99 9.12 5.74
C PHE A 135 -6.02 7.60 5.59
N LEU A 136 -4.92 6.91 5.92
CA LEU A 136 -4.86 5.45 5.83
C LEU A 136 -5.96 4.77 6.66
N TRP A 137 -6.32 5.30 7.82
CA TRP A 137 -7.41 4.73 8.62
C TRP A 137 -8.76 4.76 7.89
N MET A 138 -9.02 5.78 7.06
CA MET A 138 -10.22 5.86 6.22
C MET A 138 -10.17 4.80 5.12
N LEU A 139 -9.03 4.67 4.44
CA LEU A 139 -8.81 3.61 3.46
C LEU A 139 -8.97 2.21 4.09
N LYS A 140 -8.47 2.00 5.32
CA LYS A 140 -8.62 0.73 6.06
C LYS A 140 -10.08 0.44 6.37
N ASP A 141 -10.86 1.44 6.77
CA ASP A 141 -12.31 1.30 6.96
C ASP A 141 -13.03 0.97 5.65
N THR A 142 -12.71 1.67 4.56
CA THR A 142 -13.26 1.37 3.23
C THR A 142 -12.87 -0.04 2.76
N ALA A 143 -11.62 -0.46 2.91
CA ALA A 143 -11.20 -1.82 2.58
C ALA A 143 -11.94 -2.88 3.41
N ARG A 144 -12.17 -2.63 4.70
CA ARG A 144 -12.98 -3.51 5.55
C ARG A 144 -14.41 -3.65 5.00
N ARG A 145 -15.05 -2.55 4.62
CA ARG A 145 -16.43 -2.54 4.10
C ARG A 145 -16.56 -3.18 2.72
N GLU A 146 -15.63 -2.89 1.81
CA GLU A 146 -15.73 -3.27 0.40
C GLU A 146 -15.19 -4.68 0.11
N ILE A 147 -14.16 -5.12 0.84
CA ILE A 147 -13.46 -6.39 0.57
C ILE A 147 -13.22 -7.25 1.81
N GLY A 148 -13.82 -6.91 2.97
CA GLY A 148 -13.69 -7.69 4.20
C GLY A 148 -12.31 -7.60 4.87
N ALA A 149 -11.44 -6.67 4.45
CA ALA A 149 -10.08 -6.58 4.95
C ALA A 149 -10.06 -6.18 6.44
N ASN A 150 -9.78 -7.13 7.32
CA ASN A 150 -9.75 -6.95 8.78
C ASN A 150 -8.33 -7.09 9.37
N SER A 151 -7.34 -7.49 8.57
CA SER A 151 -5.94 -7.62 8.94
C SER A 151 -5.03 -7.13 7.82
N TRP A 152 -3.76 -6.86 8.15
CA TRP A 152 -2.76 -6.36 7.21
C TRP A 152 -1.44 -7.11 7.43
N ARG A 153 -0.99 -7.83 6.40
CA ARG A 153 0.17 -8.73 6.50
C ARG A 153 1.27 -8.27 5.57
N VAL A 154 2.52 -8.46 5.98
CA VAL A 154 3.66 -8.07 5.15
C VAL A 154 3.73 -8.92 3.90
N TRP A 155 3.97 -8.27 2.76
CA TRP A 155 4.19 -8.93 1.49
C TRP A 155 5.46 -9.78 1.57
N ASN A 156 5.31 -11.09 1.46
CA ASN A 156 6.40 -12.02 1.27
C ASN A 156 7.11 -11.75 -0.08
N ARG A 157 8.15 -10.93 -0.07
CA ARG A 157 8.99 -10.69 -1.26
C ARG A 157 10.23 -11.57 -1.15
N PRO A 158 10.55 -12.40 -2.15
CA PRO A 158 11.84 -13.08 -2.16
C PRO A 158 12.96 -12.04 -2.04
N PRO A 159 14.08 -12.35 -1.35
CA PRO A 159 15.22 -11.46 -1.29
C PRO A 159 15.61 -11.01 -2.69
N VAL A 160 15.81 -9.70 -2.86
CA VAL A 160 16.35 -9.16 -4.11
C VAL A 160 17.76 -9.73 -4.24
N GLY A 161 17.95 -10.63 -5.20
CA GLY A 161 19.26 -11.20 -5.56
C GLY A 161 20.18 -10.16 -6.20
#